data_AF-A0A1H3ZHH1-F1
#
_entry.id   AF-A0A1H3ZHH1-F1
#
_cell.length_a   1.000
_cell.length_b   1.000
_cell.length_c   1.000
_cell.angle_alpha   90.00
_cell.angle_beta   90.00
_cell.angle_gamma   90.00
#
_symmetry.space_group_name_H-M   'P 1'
#
loop_
_entity.id
_entity.type
_entity.pdbx_description
1 polymer ?
#
loop_
_entity_poly.entity_id
_entity_poly.type
_entity_poly.pdbx_seq_one_letter_code
_entity_poly.pdbx_strand_id
1 'polypeptide(L)'
;MNDTTENKDLTQKDTGIPTTEFVDSPKTESGPNEPQTTKSPKKKKDRLTSNIITVIIVLVMIVGIGLLLYPTISEKWNALHQSRAISGYTNQLKTTDVGELKKIRDLATKYNEDLLSRADRYNPSDEEMEEYMSTLDINGSGIMGYITIPKIDVELPIYHTTDEAVLQIGVGHIVGTSLPVGGDSTHAVLSGHRGLPSAKLFTRLDEVGEGDCFFLHILDKVLVYQVDNINIVLPEEANMIDIVEGKDYCTLITCTPYGVNTHRMLVRGEHTETITEEEYKATYEKTSAAASTVTSDNSTMDQGRAIPDWVPIAFAVCAVLILGFALFAPVKKKDKKTPEKENNSSSEQ
;
A
#
# COMPACT_ATOMS: atom_id res chain seq x y z
N MET A 1 -34.74 36.19 -53.66
CA MET A 1 -35.47 34.95 -54.02
C MET A 1 -36.17 34.45 -52.76
N ASN A 2 -37.51 34.57 -52.80
CA ASN A 2 -38.63 33.84 -52.16
C ASN A 2 -38.28 32.63 -51.25
N ASP A 3 -39.06 32.23 -50.24
CA ASP A 3 -40.36 32.60 -49.63
C ASP A 3 -40.38 31.88 -48.24
N THR A 4 -40.78 32.47 -47.08
CA THR A 4 -42.17 32.63 -46.55
C THR A 4 -42.73 31.25 -46.08
N THR A 5 -43.23 30.92 -44.88
CA THR A 5 -43.99 31.62 -43.78
C THR A 5 -44.25 30.59 -42.64
N GLU A 6 -44.23 30.97 -41.34
CA GLU A 6 -45.39 31.13 -40.39
C GLU A 6 -46.28 29.89 -40.09
N ASN A 7 -46.96 29.69 -38.95
CA ASN A 7 -47.05 30.22 -37.57
C ASN A 7 -48.30 29.52 -36.95
N LYS A 8 -48.36 29.31 -35.62
CA LYS A 8 -49.58 29.37 -34.74
C LYS A 8 -50.77 28.40 -34.99
N ASP A 9 -51.70 28.08 -34.10
CA ASP A 9 -51.98 28.21 -32.65
C ASP A 9 -53.31 27.43 -32.39
N LEU A 10 -53.65 27.16 -31.12
CA LEU A 10 -55.01 26.99 -30.54
C LEU A 10 -56.05 26.02 -31.17
N THR A 11 -56.65 25.14 -30.36
CA THR A 11 -57.99 25.38 -29.74
C THR A 11 -58.55 24.19 -28.95
N GLN A 12 -59.23 24.58 -27.86
CA GLN A 12 -60.06 23.82 -26.92
C GLN A 12 -61.48 23.53 -27.48
N LYS A 13 -62.17 22.53 -26.92
CA LYS A 13 -63.63 22.54 -26.65
C LYS A 13 -63.96 21.41 -25.65
N ASP A 14 -64.29 21.70 -24.39
CA ASP A 14 -65.62 22.03 -23.81
C ASP A 14 -66.62 20.85 -23.90
N THR A 15 -67.08 20.27 -22.79
CA THR A 15 -68.34 20.56 -22.05
C THR A 15 -68.40 19.53 -20.90
N GLY A 16 -69.05 19.66 -19.74
CA GLY A 16 -70.07 20.54 -19.18
C GLY A 16 -70.41 20.03 -17.76
N ILE A 17 -70.70 20.96 -16.84
CA ILE A 17 -71.17 20.84 -15.45
C ILE A 17 -72.71 20.49 -15.48
N PRO A 18 -73.54 20.30 -14.40
CA PRO A 18 -73.28 20.33 -12.96
C PRO A 18 -74.14 19.45 -11.99
N THR A 19 -73.69 19.48 -10.72
CA THR A 19 -74.42 19.56 -9.42
C THR A 19 -75.29 18.45 -8.78
N THR A 20 -75.02 18.37 -7.47
CA THR A 20 -75.89 18.29 -6.27
C THR A 20 -76.18 16.97 -5.55
N GLU A 21 -75.80 17.04 -4.28
CA GLU A 21 -76.04 16.24 -3.07
C GLU A 21 -77.51 15.85 -2.80
N PHE A 22 -77.73 14.73 -2.08
CA PHE A 22 -78.29 14.65 -0.71
C PHE A 22 -78.83 13.23 -0.41
N VAL A 23 -78.43 12.67 0.76
CA VAL A 23 -79.22 11.91 1.78
C VAL A 23 -80.05 10.68 1.32
N ASP A 24 -80.02 9.50 1.91
CA ASP A 24 -80.22 9.11 3.32
C ASP A 24 -79.84 7.62 3.50
N SER A 25 -79.57 7.19 4.73
CA SER A 25 -79.61 5.77 5.13
C SER A 25 -81.03 5.39 5.57
N PRO A 26 -81.42 4.10 5.55
CA PRO A 26 -81.48 3.42 6.86
C PRO A 26 -81.19 1.90 6.87
N LYS A 27 -81.00 1.45 8.11
CA LYS A 27 -80.78 0.10 8.68
C LYS A 27 -81.78 -0.98 8.22
N THR A 28 -81.34 -2.25 8.25
CA THR A 28 -81.81 -3.35 9.17
C THR A 28 -81.16 -4.69 8.77
N GLU A 29 -80.40 -5.33 9.66
CA GLU A 29 -80.72 -6.58 10.39
C GLU A 29 -81.00 -7.82 9.52
N SER A 30 -80.18 -8.88 9.68
CA SER A 30 -80.62 -10.17 10.26
C SER A 30 -79.58 -11.29 10.09
N GLY A 31 -79.13 -11.86 11.21
CA GLY A 31 -79.11 -13.31 11.44
C GLY A 31 -77.95 -14.16 10.91
N PRO A 32 -77.70 -15.33 11.54
CA PRO A 32 -76.36 -15.83 11.85
C PRO A 32 -75.98 -17.08 11.04
N ASN A 33 -74.68 -17.40 10.98
CA ASN A 33 -74.17 -18.78 10.92
C ASN A 33 -72.64 -18.81 11.18
N GLU A 34 -72.25 -19.25 12.37
CA GLU A 34 -71.04 -20.07 12.56
C GLU A 34 -71.37 -21.51 12.10
N PRO A 35 -70.41 -22.45 11.92
CA PRO A 35 -68.98 -22.39 12.26
C PRO A 35 -68.05 -22.92 11.15
N GLN A 36 -66.74 -22.66 11.26
CA GLN A 36 -65.70 -23.69 11.15
C GLN A 36 -64.29 -23.10 11.36
N THR A 37 -63.69 -23.50 12.48
CA THR A 37 -62.29 -23.30 12.83
C THR A 37 -61.38 -24.01 11.81
N THR A 38 -60.67 -23.25 10.97
CA THR A 38 -59.52 -23.76 10.23
C THR A 38 -58.25 -23.55 11.07
N LYS A 39 -57.58 -24.65 11.44
CA LYS A 39 -56.24 -24.59 12.01
C LYS A 39 -55.25 -24.20 10.91
N SER A 40 -54.63 -23.03 10.99
CA SER A 40 -53.49 -22.66 10.13
C SER A 40 -52.26 -23.51 10.48
N PRO A 41 -51.45 -23.96 9.49
CA PRO A 41 -50.21 -24.65 9.77
C PRO A 41 -49.13 -23.66 10.22
N LYS A 42 -48.48 -23.93 11.35
CA LYS A 42 -47.33 -23.14 11.85
C LYS A 42 -46.15 -23.23 10.87
N LYS A 43 -45.65 -22.06 10.44
CA LYS A 43 -44.40 -21.89 9.68
C LYS A 43 -43.23 -22.56 10.41
N LYS A 44 -42.68 -23.64 9.86
CA LYS A 44 -41.29 -24.09 10.12
C LYS A 44 -40.36 -23.25 9.21
N LYS A 45 -39.97 -22.04 9.61
CA LYS A 45 -39.03 -21.21 8.81
C LYS A 45 -37.91 -20.56 9.64
N ASP A 46 -37.54 -21.15 10.78
CA ASP A 46 -36.69 -20.45 11.77
C ASP A 46 -35.30 -21.08 12.01
N ARG A 47 -34.95 -22.22 11.38
CA ARG A 47 -33.63 -22.85 11.58
C ARG A 47 -32.68 -22.78 10.39
N LEU A 48 -33.20 -22.78 9.15
CA LEU A 48 -32.35 -22.77 7.95
C LEU A 48 -31.81 -21.36 7.64
N THR A 49 -32.62 -20.32 7.86
CA THR A 49 -32.23 -18.91 7.70
C THR A 49 -31.19 -18.48 8.73
N SER A 50 -31.26 -19.00 9.96
CA SER A 50 -30.28 -18.72 11.01
C SER A 50 -28.89 -19.22 10.65
N ASN A 51 -28.77 -20.43 10.09
CA ASN A 51 -27.46 -20.99 9.72
C ASN A 51 -26.82 -20.24 8.56
N ILE A 52 -27.62 -19.78 7.59
CA ILE A 52 -27.14 -18.98 6.45
C ILE A 52 -26.65 -17.61 6.92
N ILE A 53 -27.41 -16.94 7.80
CA ILE A 53 -27.00 -15.64 8.37
C ILE A 53 -25.70 -15.78 9.15
N THR A 54 -25.56 -16.83 9.96
CA THR A 54 -24.31 -17.09 10.70
C THR A 54 -23.13 -17.32 9.74
N VAL A 55 -23.31 -18.09 8.66
CA VAL A 55 -22.25 -18.29 7.66
C VAL A 55 -21.87 -16.98 6.98
N ILE A 56 -22.84 -16.13 6.64
CA ILE A 56 -22.57 -14.81 6.05
C ILE A 56 -21.78 -13.93 7.03
N ILE A 57 -22.17 -13.89 8.31
CA ILE A 57 -21.46 -13.12 9.34
C ILE A 57 -20.03 -13.62 9.51
N VAL A 58 -19.83 -14.95 9.55
CA VAL A 58 -18.49 -15.57 9.60
C VAL A 58 -17.65 -15.15 8.40
N LEU A 59 -18.21 -15.19 7.19
CA LEU A 59 -17.51 -14.78 5.97
C LEU A 59 -17.12 -13.30 6.00
N VAL A 60 -18.04 -12.41 6.40
CA VAL A 60 -17.76 -10.98 6.53
C VAL A 60 -16.67 -10.73 7.59
N MET A 61 -16.69 -11.47 8.71
CA MET A 61 -15.64 -11.37 9.72
C MET A 61 -14.28 -11.85 9.19
N ILE A 62 -14.23 -12.96 8.46
CA ILE A 62 -12.99 -13.46 7.84
C ILE A 62 -12.43 -12.43 6.85
N VAL A 63 -13.29 -11.83 6.02
CA VAL A 63 -12.88 -10.76 5.11
C VAL A 63 -12.35 -9.56 5.89
N GLY A 64 -13.03 -9.14 6.96
CA GLY A 64 -12.57 -8.04 7.81
C GLY A 64 -11.20 -8.31 8.45
N ILE A 65 -10.98 -9.51 8.98
CA ILE A 65 -9.68 -9.94 9.52
C ILE A 65 -8.61 -9.96 8.42
N GLY A 66 -8.96 -10.48 7.23
CA GLY A 66 -8.06 -10.51 6.09
C GLY A 66 -7.60 -9.12 5.68
N LEU A 67 -8.52 -8.14 5.63
CA LEU A 67 -8.18 -6.74 5.32
C LEU A 67 -7.30 -6.10 6.39
N LEU A 68 -7.53 -6.40 7.67
CA LEU A 68 -6.70 -5.90 8.78
C LEU A 68 -5.29 -6.49 8.77
N LEU A 69 -5.14 -7.77 8.41
CA LEU A 69 -3.85 -8.45 8.38
C LEU A 69 -3.08 -8.24 7.07
N TYR A 70 -3.76 -7.82 5.99
CA TYR A 70 -3.17 -7.70 4.66
C TYR A 70 -1.89 -6.85 4.65
N PRO A 71 -1.85 -5.63 5.24
CA PRO A 71 -0.64 -4.81 5.22
C PRO A 71 0.56 -5.51 5.89
N THR A 72 0.35 -6.06 7.08
CA THR A 72 1.43 -6.74 7.83
C THR A 72 1.95 -7.99 7.12
N ILE A 73 1.05 -8.81 6.56
CA ILE A 73 1.45 -10.01 5.82
C ILE A 73 2.16 -9.64 4.52
N SER A 74 1.61 -8.67 3.78
CA SER A 74 2.18 -8.19 2.52
C SER A 74 3.55 -7.56 2.74
N GLU A 75 3.73 -6.78 3.81
CA GLU A 75 5.02 -6.16 4.14
C GLU A 75 6.09 -7.22 4.41
N LYS A 76 5.77 -8.24 5.22
CA LYS A 76 6.71 -9.34 5.48
C LYS A 76 7.04 -10.12 4.23
N TRP A 77 6.05 -10.36 3.37
CA TRP A 77 6.27 -11.02 2.09
C TRP A 77 7.20 -10.20 1.19
N ASN A 78 6.99 -8.89 1.11
CA ASN A 78 7.82 -7.99 0.31
C ASN A 78 9.23 -7.84 0.87
N ALA A 79 9.40 -7.75 2.20
CA ALA A 79 10.72 -7.76 2.83
C ALA A 79 11.51 -9.05 2.53
N LEU A 80 10.83 -10.20 2.53
CA LEU A 80 11.44 -11.48 2.11
C LEU A 80 11.81 -11.49 0.62
N HIS A 81 10.97 -10.90 -0.24
CA HIS A 81 11.24 -10.80 -1.67
C HIS A 81 12.46 -9.90 -1.94
N GLN A 82 12.51 -8.73 -1.30
CA GLN A 82 13.63 -7.78 -1.36
C GLN A 82 14.93 -8.41 -0.87
N SER A 83 14.91 -9.06 0.30
CA SER A 83 16.08 -9.76 0.84
C SER A 83 16.59 -10.87 -0.08
N ARG A 84 15.69 -11.61 -0.75
CA ARG A 84 16.07 -12.61 -1.76
C ARG A 84 16.68 -11.98 -3.01
N ALA A 85 16.17 -10.86 -3.48
CA ALA A 85 16.71 -10.12 -4.61
C ALA A 85 18.16 -9.67 -4.32
N ILE A 86 18.38 -9.05 -3.16
CA ILE A 86 19.71 -8.62 -2.70
C ILE A 86 20.64 -9.83 -2.49
N SER A 87 20.15 -10.91 -1.90
CA SER A 87 20.93 -12.15 -1.73
C SER A 87 21.33 -12.77 -3.08
N GLY A 88 20.43 -12.76 -4.07
CA GLY A 88 20.72 -13.24 -5.42
C GLY A 88 21.83 -12.43 -6.08
N TYR A 89 21.72 -11.11 -6.01
CA TYR A 89 22.73 -10.17 -6.50
C TYR A 89 24.10 -10.37 -5.84
N THR A 90 24.14 -10.35 -4.50
CA THR A 90 25.39 -10.51 -3.74
C THR A 90 26.04 -11.88 -3.93
N ASN A 91 25.25 -12.94 -4.13
CA ASN A 91 25.78 -14.27 -4.44
C ASN A 91 26.38 -14.32 -5.84
N GLN A 92 25.76 -13.67 -6.82
CA GLN A 92 26.34 -13.55 -8.17
C GLN A 92 27.70 -12.86 -8.10
N LEU A 93 27.78 -11.71 -7.42
CA LEU A 93 29.02 -10.94 -7.27
C LEU A 93 30.18 -11.75 -6.68
N LYS A 94 29.91 -12.63 -5.70
CA LYS A 94 30.94 -13.49 -5.11
C LYS A 94 31.53 -14.50 -6.10
N THR A 95 30.79 -14.85 -7.15
CA THR A 95 31.20 -15.82 -8.16
C THR A 95 31.73 -15.17 -9.44
N THR A 96 31.43 -13.90 -9.67
CA THR A 96 31.92 -13.13 -10.81
C THR A 96 33.38 -12.72 -10.61
N ASP A 97 34.18 -12.78 -11.67
CA ASP A 97 35.59 -12.37 -11.63
C ASP A 97 35.73 -10.86 -11.39
N VAL A 98 36.73 -10.46 -10.60
CA VAL A 98 36.98 -9.04 -10.28
C VAL A 98 37.29 -8.23 -11.55
N GLY A 99 37.99 -8.83 -12.53
CA GLY A 99 38.25 -8.19 -13.81
C GLY A 99 37.00 -7.99 -14.65
N GLU A 100 36.02 -8.90 -14.55
CA GLU A 100 34.71 -8.77 -15.17
C GLU A 100 33.88 -7.66 -14.49
N LEU A 101 33.83 -7.63 -13.15
CA LEU A 101 33.17 -6.54 -12.40
C LEU A 101 33.76 -5.18 -12.74
N LYS A 102 35.09 -5.10 -12.90
CA LYS A 102 35.74 -3.88 -13.34
C LYS A 102 35.27 -3.45 -14.74
N LYS A 103 35.17 -4.38 -15.69
CA LYS A 103 34.67 -4.05 -17.05
C LYS A 103 33.24 -3.54 -17.02
N ILE A 104 32.37 -4.15 -16.21
CA ILE A 104 30.97 -3.70 -16.04
C ILE A 104 30.95 -2.28 -15.47
N ARG A 105 31.76 -1.98 -14.46
CA ARG A 105 31.90 -0.62 -13.90
C ARG A 105 32.45 0.37 -14.91
N ASP A 106 33.50 0.01 -15.65
CA ASP A 106 34.13 0.87 -16.65
C ASP A 106 33.10 1.22 -17.74
N LEU A 107 32.24 0.27 -18.15
CA LEU A 107 31.15 0.51 -19.09
C LEU A 107 30.11 1.49 -18.52
N ALA A 108 29.69 1.31 -17.26
CA ALA A 108 28.76 2.22 -16.59
C ALA A 108 29.33 3.63 -16.41
N THR A 109 30.63 3.74 -16.14
CA THR A 109 31.33 5.03 -16.04
C THR A 109 31.33 5.74 -17.39
N LYS A 110 31.65 4.99 -18.46
CA LYS A 110 31.61 5.52 -19.82
C LYS A 110 30.20 5.98 -20.22
N TYR A 111 29.17 5.22 -19.87
CA TYR A 111 27.78 5.63 -20.08
C TYR A 111 27.50 6.99 -19.43
N ASN A 112 27.95 7.20 -18.19
CA ASN A 112 27.79 8.48 -17.48
C ASN A 112 28.54 9.63 -18.16
N GLU A 113 29.75 9.40 -18.68
CA GLU A 113 30.50 10.40 -19.45
C GLU A 113 29.76 10.78 -20.74
N ASP A 114 29.26 9.79 -21.48
CA ASP A 114 28.53 10.00 -22.73
C ASP A 114 27.19 10.72 -22.47
N LEU A 115 26.54 10.45 -21.33
CA LEU A 115 25.27 11.06 -20.91
C LEU A 115 25.34 12.60 -20.82
N LEU A 116 26.50 13.18 -20.47
CA LEU A 116 26.71 14.64 -20.39
C LEU A 116 26.47 15.35 -21.74
N SER A 117 26.70 14.64 -22.84
CA SER A 117 26.59 15.19 -24.20
C SER A 117 25.21 15.00 -24.83
N ARG A 118 24.32 14.23 -24.19
CA ARG A 118 22.99 13.89 -24.72
C ARG A 118 22.02 15.04 -24.50
N ALA A 119 21.36 15.49 -25.58
CA ALA A 119 20.46 16.64 -25.54
C ALA A 119 19.10 16.34 -24.88
N ASP A 120 18.55 15.13 -25.07
CA ASP A 120 17.23 14.72 -24.54
C ASP A 120 17.35 13.44 -23.70
N ARG A 121 18.04 13.56 -22.57
CA ARG A 121 18.37 12.43 -21.69
C ARG A 121 17.15 11.70 -21.14
N TYR A 122 16.04 12.41 -20.93
CA TYR A 122 14.83 11.88 -20.31
C TYR A 122 13.90 11.18 -21.30
N ASN A 123 14.16 11.27 -22.60
CA ASN A 123 13.41 10.59 -23.63
C ASN A 123 14.36 9.82 -24.58
N PRO A 124 15.00 8.75 -24.07
CA PRO A 124 15.97 7.97 -24.84
C PRO A 124 15.28 7.29 -26.03
N SER A 125 16.04 7.13 -27.12
CA SER A 125 15.69 6.24 -28.23
C SER A 125 15.69 4.77 -27.78
N ASP A 126 15.12 3.88 -28.61
CA ASP A 126 15.09 2.44 -28.32
C ASP A 126 16.51 1.86 -28.12
N GLU A 127 17.48 2.32 -28.91
CA GLU A 127 18.89 1.90 -28.82
C GLU A 127 19.53 2.37 -27.51
N GLU A 128 19.27 3.60 -27.09
CA GLU A 128 19.77 4.16 -25.82
C GLU A 128 19.11 3.49 -24.61
N MET A 129 17.84 3.10 -24.72
CA MET A 129 17.14 2.35 -23.69
C MET A 129 17.71 0.93 -23.57
N GLU A 130 18.05 0.26 -24.67
CA GLU A 130 18.69 -1.06 -24.65
C GLU A 130 20.09 -1.00 -24.02
N GLU A 131 20.89 0.02 -24.36
CA GLU A 131 22.18 0.28 -23.72
C GLU A 131 22.01 0.51 -22.20
N TYR A 132 21.05 1.34 -21.81
CA TYR A 132 20.72 1.60 -20.41
C TYR A 132 20.36 0.31 -19.67
N MET A 133 19.42 -0.48 -20.19
CA MET A 133 18.93 -1.72 -19.56
C MET A 133 19.98 -2.83 -19.48
N SER A 134 21.00 -2.81 -20.35
CA SER A 134 22.08 -3.80 -20.36
C SER A 134 23.27 -3.42 -19.48
N THR A 135 23.36 -2.16 -19.06
CA THR A 135 24.46 -1.68 -18.22
C THR A 135 24.16 -1.94 -16.74
N LEU A 136 25.13 -2.39 -15.94
CA LEU A 136 24.93 -2.79 -14.53
C LEU A 136 23.93 -3.95 -14.31
N ASP A 137 23.54 -4.72 -15.34
CA ASP A 137 22.72 -5.93 -15.16
C ASP A 137 23.54 -7.21 -15.33
N ILE A 138 24.01 -7.77 -14.21
CA ILE A 138 24.94 -8.92 -14.21
C ILE A 138 24.26 -10.23 -14.60
N ASN A 139 22.96 -10.38 -14.28
CA ASN A 139 22.25 -11.65 -14.40
C ASN A 139 20.93 -11.55 -15.17
N GLY A 140 20.66 -10.43 -15.84
CA GLY A 140 19.41 -10.21 -16.56
C GLY A 140 18.21 -9.97 -15.64
N SER A 141 18.44 -9.65 -14.36
CA SER A 141 17.37 -9.43 -13.38
C SER A 141 16.90 -7.98 -13.32
N GLY A 142 17.61 -7.07 -14.00
CA GLY A 142 17.40 -5.64 -13.92
C GLY A 142 17.88 -4.99 -12.61
N ILE A 143 18.52 -5.73 -11.70
CA ILE A 143 19.06 -5.21 -10.44
C ILE A 143 20.45 -4.60 -10.69
N MET A 144 20.59 -3.30 -10.44
CA MET A 144 21.87 -2.58 -10.49
C MET A 144 22.70 -2.79 -9.22
N GLY A 145 22.02 -2.94 -8.08
CA GLY A 145 22.61 -3.09 -6.75
C GLY A 145 21.57 -2.90 -5.67
N TYR A 146 21.96 -2.36 -4.52
CA TYR A 146 21.02 -2.07 -3.44
C TYR A 146 21.42 -0.82 -2.64
N ILE A 147 20.44 -0.17 -2.02
CA ILE A 147 20.62 0.99 -1.14
C ILE A 147 20.41 0.59 0.31
N THR A 148 21.24 1.14 1.21
CA THR A 148 20.99 1.11 2.64
C THR A 148 20.88 2.53 3.23
N ILE A 149 19.95 2.72 4.16
CA ILE A 149 19.77 3.96 4.92
C ILE A 149 19.60 3.57 6.40
N PRO A 150 20.70 3.42 7.15
CA PRO A 150 20.66 2.81 8.49
C PRO A 150 19.75 3.55 9.48
N LYS A 151 19.65 4.89 9.38
CA LYS A 151 18.83 5.71 10.27
C LYS A 151 17.34 5.31 10.27
N ILE A 152 16.84 4.84 9.13
CA ILE A 152 15.43 4.51 8.93
C ILE A 152 15.20 3.02 8.65
N ASP A 153 16.22 2.19 8.86
CA ASP A 153 16.19 0.72 8.66
C ASP A 153 15.74 0.34 7.24
N VAL A 154 16.31 1.00 6.24
CA VAL A 154 16.06 0.72 4.82
C VAL A 154 17.20 -0.09 4.24
N GLU A 155 16.86 -1.22 3.61
CA GLU A 155 17.73 -2.03 2.76
C GLU A 155 16.89 -2.50 1.56
N LEU A 156 17.11 -1.92 0.37
CA LEU A 156 16.25 -2.14 -0.79
C LEU A 156 17.05 -2.36 -2.08
N PRO A 157 16.64 -3.31 -2.94
CA PRO A 157 17.23 -3.46 -4.27
C PRO A 157 16.96 -2.22 -5.13
N ILE A 158 17.94 -1.86 -5.94
CA ILE A 158 17.86 -0.81 -6.97
C ILE A 158 17.71 -1.50 -8.32
N TYR A 159 16.62 -1.21 -9.01
CA TYR A 159 16.33 -1.72 -10.34
C TYR A 159 16.49 -0.63 -11.40
N HIS A 160 16.64 -1.05 -12.64
CA HIS A 160 16.39 -0.20 -13.79
C HIS A 160 14.92 0.24 -13.82
N THR A 161 14.74 1.45 -14.35
CA THR A 161 13.46 2.14 -14.59
C THR A 161 12.70 2.52 -13.31
N THR A 162 11.64 3.30 -13.49
CA THR A 162 10.69 3.65 -12.42
C THR A 162 9.29 3.20 -12.78
N ASP A 163 9.17 2.05 -13.45
CA ASP A 163 7.89 1.46 -13.79
C ASP A 163 7.14 1.01 -12.53
N GLU A 164 5.82 0.99 -12.59
CA GLU A 164 4.97 0.61 -11.45
C GLU A 164 5.36 -0.76 -10.87
N ALA A 165 5.68 -1.73 -11.72
CA ALA A 165 6.10 -3.06 -11.28
C ALA A 165 7.40 -3.03 -10.44
N VAL A 166 8.32 -2.13 -10.77
CA VAL A 166 9.59 -1.92 -10.04
C VAL A 166 9.32 -1.20 -8.72
N LEU A 167 8.59 -0.08 -8.76
CA LEU A 167 8.35 0.74 -7.57
C LEU A 167 7.50 0.01 -6.52
N GLN A 168 6.71 -0.99 -6.89
CA GLN A 168 5.98 -1.86 -5.95
C GLN A 168 6.89 -2.79 -5.13
N ILE A 169 8.09 -3.11 -5.62
CA ILE A 169 8.97 -4.12 -5.00
C ILE A 169 10.32 -3.57 -4.55
N GLY A 170 10.74 -2.39 -4.99
CA GLY A 170 12.04 -1.83 -4.64
C GLY A 170 12.20 -0.37 -5.03
N VAL A 171 13.45 0.03 -5.24
CA VAL A 171 13.83 1.37 -5.69
C VAL A 171 14.10 1.33 -7.18
N GLY A 172 13.56 2.28 -7.92
CA GLY A 172 13.78 2.41 -9.35
C GLY A 172 14.77 3.53 -9.67
N HIS A 173 15.71 3.28 -10.56
CA HIS A 173 16.60 4.29 -11.11
C HIS A 173 15.90 5.09 -12.22
N ILE A 174 15.97 6.43 -12.16
CA ILE A 174 15.35 7.30 -13.16
C ILE A 174 16.20 7.30 -14.44
N VAL A 175 15.57 6.89 -15.54
CA VAL A 175 16.18 6.91 -16.87
C VAL A 175 16.57 8.34 -17.26
N GLY A 176 17.76 8.52 -17.84
CA GLY A 176 18.29 9.83 -18.20
C GLY A 176 19.10 10.52 -17.10
N THR A 177 19.18 9.91 -15.92
CA THR A 177 20.09 10.32 -14.83
C THR A 177 21.34 9.43 -14.81
N SER A 178 22.40 9.86 -14.15
CA SER A 178 23.66 9.10 -14.11
C SER A 178 23.43 7.75 -13.42
N LEU A 179 23.98 6.67 -13.98
CA LEU A 179 24.02 5.38 -13.32
C LEU A 179 24.73 5.47 -11.96
N PRO A 180 24.32 4.68 -10.96
CA PRO A 180 24.74 4.83 -9.55
C PRO A 180 26.18 4.36 -9.27
N VAL A 181 27.12 4.51 -10.21
CA VAL A 181 28.55 4.18 -10.02
C VAL A 181 29.39 5.36 -9.54
N GLY A 182 28.77 6.52 -9.32
CA GLY A 182 29.44 7.77 -8.95
C GLY A 182 30.35 8.29 -10.05
N GLY A 183 31.27 9.17 -9.67
CA GLY A 183 32.23 9.82 -10.55
C GLY A 183 32.00 11.32 -10.68
N ASP A 184 33.02 12.00 -11.20
CA ASP A 184 32.95 13.44 -11.41
C ASP A 184 31.82 13.82 -12.37
N SER A 185 31.12 14.91 -12.05
CA SER A 185 30.02 15.42 -12.87
C SER A 185 28.93 14.37 -13.09
N THR A 186 28.49 13.70 -12.01
CA THR A 186 27.40 12.72 -12.04
C THR A 186 26.28 13.09 -11.08
N HIS A 187 25.04 12.74 -11.44
CA HIS A 187 23.89 12.86 -10.56
C HIS A 187 22.95 11.67 -10.78
N ALA A 188 23.02 10.68 -9.89
CA ALA A 188 22.13 9.52 -9.90
C ALA A 188 20.83 9.82 -9.17
N VAL A 189 19.69 9.34 -9.68
CA VAL A 189 18.39 9.61 -9.05
C VAL A 189 17.60 8.33 -8.86
N LEU A 190 17.21 8.10 -7.61
CA LEU A 190 16.60 6.88 -7.14
C LEU A 190 15.20 7.18 -6.60
N SER A 191 14.18 6.57 -7.18
CA SER A 191 12.77 6.78 -6.83
C SER A 191 12.22 5.59 -6.05
N GLY A 192 11.46 5.87 -4.99
CA GLY A 192 10.72 4.87 -4.23
C GLY A 192 9.37 5.40 -3.78
N HIS A 193 8.36 4.53 -3.72
CA HIS A 193 7.04 4.94 -3.24
C HIS A 193 7.06 5.35 -1.76
N ARG A 194 6.09 6.19 -1.40
CA ARG A 194 5.74 6.54 -0.03
C ARG A 194 4.35 6.02 0.31
N GLY A 195 4.23 5.22 1.38
CA GLY A 195 2.95 4.79 1.92
C GLY A 195 2.22 3.72 1.11
N LEU A 196 2.93 2.77 0.51
CA LEU A 196 2.25 1.59 -0.05
C LEU A 196 1.65 0.74 1.08
N PRO A 197 0.41 0.23 0.93
CA PRO A 197 -0.15 -0.72 1.89
C PRO A 197 0.66 -2.01 2.02
N SER A 198 1.42 -2.35 0.97
CA SER A 198 2.12 -3.61 0.81
C SER A 198 3.59 -3.57 1.25
N ALA A 199 4.24 -2.40 1.32
CA ALA A 199 5.66 -2.27 1.65
C ALA A 199 6.01 -0.84 2.15
N LYS A 200 6.98 -0.74 3.07
CA LYS A 200 7.42 0.56 3.60
C LYS A 200 8.22 1.38 2.58
N LEU A 201 9.18 0.79 1.85
CA LEU A 201 10.01 1.51 0.87
C LEU A 201 10.56 2.82 1.44
N PHE A 202 10.40 3.96 0.75
CA PHE A 202 10.82 5.28 1.21
C PHE A 202 9.78 6.01 2.08
N THR A 203 8.86 5.26 2.72
CA THR A 203 7.83 5.84 3.62
C THR A 203 8.39 6.80 4.67
N ARG A 204 9.54 6.44 5.26
CA ARG A 204 10.22 7.15 6.35
C ARG A 204 11.34 8.08 5.87
N LEU A 205 11.42 8.37 4.57
CA LEU A 205 12.50 9.21 4.03
C LEU A 205 12.50 10.63 4.63
N ASP A 206 11.36 11.09 5.16
CA ASP A 206 11.22 12.36 5.88
C ASP A 206 11.90 12.41 7.26
N GLU A 207 12.36 11.28 7.78
CA GLU A 207 13.14 11.22 9.02
C GLU A 207 14.65 11.41 8.76
N VAL A 208 15.08 11.39 7.50
CA VAL A 208 16.45 11.69 7.07
C VAL A 208 16.67 13.20 7.07
N GLY A 209 17.81 13.64 7.59
CA GLY A 209 18.22 15.03 7.71
C GLY A 209 19.64 15.26 7.16
N GLU A 210 20.04 16.52 7.04
CA GLU A 210 21.39 16.89 6.63
C GLU A 210 22.46 16.27 7.57
N GLY A 211 23.53 15.77 6.97
CA GLY A 211 24.62 15.08 7.67
C GLY A 211 24.43 13.57 7.85
N ASP A 212 23.22 13.04 7.69
CA ASP A 212 22.99 11.60 7.67
C ASP A 212 23.62 10.96 6.42
N CYS A 213 23.92 9.66 6.50
CA CYS A 213 24.47 8.90 5.38
C CYS A 213 23.48 7.88 4.82
N PHE A 214 23.56 7.69 3.51
CA PHE A 214 23.03 6.52 2.81
C PHE A 214 24.11 5.92 1.92
N PHE A 215 23.95 4.65 1.57
CA PHE A 215 25.00 3.86 0.92
C PHE A 215 24.44 3.16 -0.30
N LEU A 216 25.15 3.27 -1.43
CA LEU A 216 24.84 2.50 -2.64
C LEU A 216 25.83 1.35 -2.78
N HIS A 217 25.33 0.13 -2.72
CA HIS A 217 26.10 -1.09 -2.85
C HIS A 217 26.05 -1.57 -4.31
N ILE A 218 27.06 -1.19 -5.08
CA ILE A 218 27.12 -1.36 -6.53
C ILE A 218 28.38 -2.16 -6.91
N LEU A 219 28.14 -3.38 -7.39
CA LEU A 219 29.14 -4.40 -7.66
C LEU A 219 29.99 -4.67 -6.41
N ASP A 220 31.32 -4.63 -6.51
CA ASP A 220 32.28 -4.80 -5.41
C ASP A 220 32.58 -3.50 -4.62
N LYS A 221 31.72 -2.48 -4.70
CA LYS A 221 31.95 -1.17 -4.06
C LYS A 221 30.72 -0.68 -3.30
N VAL A 222 30.98 0.04 -2.22
CA VAL A 222 29.98 0.78 -1.46
C VAL A 222 30.29 2.27 -1.59
N LEU A 223 29.39 3.03 -2.21
CA LEU A 223 29.48 4.47 -2.35
C LEU A 223 28.78 5.13 -1.17
N VAL A 224 29.50 5.97 -0.43
CA VAL A 224 29.00 6.68 0.75
C VAL A 224 28.55 8.08 0.34
N TYR A 225 27.26 8.36 0.52
CA TYR A 225 26.69 9.67 0.30
C TYR A 225 26.25 10.29 1.62
N GLN A 226 26.65 11.53 1.87
CA GLN A 226 26.20 12.32 3.01
C GLN A 226 25.17 13.35 2.54
N VAL A 227 24.02 13.38 3.20
CA VAL A 227 22.92 14.28 2.86
C VAL A 227 23.35 15.73 3.05
N ASP A 228 23.30 16.50 1.97
CA ASP A 228 23.71 17.91 1.94
C ASP A 228 22.52 18.85 1.75
N ASN A 229 21.39 18.33 1.25
CA ASN A 229 20.26 19.14 0.86
C ASN A 229 18.94 18.35 0.84
N ILE A 230 17.86 18.96 1.34
CA ILE A 230 16.51 18.39 1.33
C ILE A 230 15.51 19.42 0.82
N ASN A 231 14.75 19.06 -0.21
CA ASN A 231 13.79 19.95 -0.87
C ASN A 231 12.44 19.28 -1.08
N ILE A 232 11.38 20.11 -1.05
CA ILE A 232 10.04 19.71 -1.49
C ILE A 232 9.71 20.54 -2.73
N VAL A 233 9.42 19.85 -3.84
CA VAL A 233 9.20 20.45 -5.15
C VAL A 233 7.89 19.96 -5.76
N LEU A 234 7.39 20.68 -6.76
CA LEU A 234 6.30 20.17 -7.60
C LEU A 234 6.79 19.03 -8.51
N PRO A 235 5.92 18.08 -8.92
CA PRO A 235 6.32 16.98 -9.81
C PRO A 235 6.95 17.43 -11.13
N GLU A 236 6.59 18.61 -11.62
CA GLU A 236 7.09 19.18 -12.88
C GLU A 236 8.43 19.93 -12.73
N GLU A 237 8.91 20.14 -11.49
CA GLU A 237 10.16 20.86 -11.19
C GLU A 237 11.37 19.91 -11.20
N ALA A 238 11.91 19.63 -12.39
CA ALA A 238 13.01 18.68 -12.59
C ALA A 238 14.43 19.29 -12.47
N ASN A 239 14.55 20.60 -12.33
CA ASN A 239 15.86 21.29 -12.31
C ASN A 239 16.76 20.90 -11.12
N MET A 240 16.19 20.35 -10.04
CA MET A 240 16.95 19.94 -8.86
C MET A 240 17.69 18.61 -9.03
N ILE A 241 17.41 17.88 -10.13
CA ILE A 241 18.04 16.59 -10.43
C ILE A 241 19.00 16.65 -11.63
N ASP A 242 19.35 17.86 -12.07
CA ASP A 242 20.34 18.07 -13.11
C ASP A 242 21.75 17.73 -12.62
N ILE A 243 22.58 17.27 -13.56
CA ILE A 243 24.00 17.06 -13.32
C ILE A 243 24.70 18.40 -13.07
N VAL A 244 25.53 18.45 -12.02
CA VAL A 244 26.34 19.62 -11.67
C VAL A 244 27.80 19.30 -11.95
N GLU A 245 28.46 20.16 -12.73
CA GLU A 245 29.88 20.01 -13.07
C GLU A 245 30.76 19.97 -11.81
N GLY A 246 31.68 19.00 -11.76
CA GLY A 246 32.60 18.82 -10.63
C GLY A 246 31.99 18.18 -9.39
N LYS A 247 30.74 17.70 -9.46
CA LYS A 247 30.00 17.11 -8.34
C LYS A 247 29.58 15.67 -8.61
N ASP A 248 29.54 14.87 -7.56
CA ASP A 248 29.00 13.51 -7.55
C ASP A 248 27.83 13.50 -6.55
N TYR A 249 26.62 13.54 -7.09
CA TYR A 249 25.39 13.56 -6.30
C TYR A 249 24.57 12.30 -6.49
N CYS A 250 23.85 11.94 -5.44
CA CYS A 250 22.72 11.03 -5.54
C CYS A 250 21.49 11.66 -4.86
N THR A 251 20.35 11.68 -5.55
CA THR A 251 19.08 12.15 -4.99
C THR A 251 18.10 11.00 -4.82
N LEU A 252 17.59 10.84 -3.61
CA LEU A 252 16.49 9.95 -3.28
C LEU A 252 15.17 10.72 -3.41
N ILE A 253 14.22 10.18 -4.18
CA ILE A 253 12.93 10.81 -4.47
C ILE A 253 11.79 9.97 -3.93
N THR A 254 10.85 10.65 -3.28
CA THR A 254 9.55 10.05 -2.94
C THR A 254 8.41 11.06 -3.03
N CYS A 255 7.16 10.58 -2.99
CA CYS A 255 5.99 11.44 -2.98
C CYS A 255 5.75 12.06 -1.60
N THR A 256 5.25 13.29 -1.55
CA THR A 256 4.92 13.98 -0.29
C THR A 256 3.76 14.98 -0.51
N PRO A 257 2.99 15.40 0.52
CA PRO A 257 2.84 14.83 1.85
C PRO A 257 2.28 13.40 1.84
N TYR A 258 2.49 12.66 2.93
CA TYR A 258 2.06 11.25 3.06
C TYR A 258 0.57 11.08 2.77
N GLY A 259 0.22 10.16 1.86
CA GLY A 259 -1.17 9.87 1.47
C GLY A 259 -1.82 10.92 0.57
N VAL A 260 -1.15 12.04 0.28
CA VAL A 260 -1.63 13.13 -0.59
C VAL A 260 -0.84 13.18 -1.89
N ASN A 261 0.49 13.01 -1.82
CA ASN A 261 1.39 12.80 -2.97
C ASN A 261 1.38 13.91 -4.04
N THR A 262 1.05 15.15 -3.67
CA THR A 262 0.99 16.31 -4.58
C THR A 262 2.35 16.90 -4.92
N HIS A 263 3.38 16.62 -4.12
CA HIS A 263 4.74 17.11 -4.26
C HIS A 263 5.73 15.94 -4.30
N ARG A 264 7.00 16.25 -4.53
CA ARG A 264 8.12 15.32 -4.41
C ARG A 264 9.07 15.81 -3.32
N MET A 265 9.46 14.89 -2.46
CA MET A 265 10.56 15.10 -1.52
C MET A 265 11.83 14.59 -2.19
N LEU A 266 12.84 15.46 -2.24
CA LEU A 266 14.17 15.21 -2.77
C LEU A 266 15.15 15.23 -1.58
N VAL A 267 15.83 14.12 -1.34
CA VAL A 267 16.93 14.03 -0.36
C VAL A 267 18.21 13.80 -1.15
N ARG A 268 19.02 14.85 -1.30
CA ARG A 268 20.28 14.79 -2.04
C ARG A 268 21.43 14.53 -1.07
N GLY A 269 22.33 13.66 -1.48
CA GLY A 269 23.64 13.49 -0.85
C GLY A 269 24.78 13.75 -1.83
N GLU A 270 25.87 14.27 -1.29
CA GLU A 270 27.16 14.39 -1.98
C GLU A 270 28.02 13.16 -1.65
N HIS A 271 28.67 12.60 -2.67
CA HIS A 271 29.61 11.49 -2.49
C HIS A 271 30.78 11.93 -1.61
N THR A 272 31.15 11.08 -0.67
CA THR A 272 32.22 11.36 0.30
C THR A 272 33.39 10.40 0.15
N GLU A 273 33.10 9.12 0.03
CA GLU A 273 34.10 8.08 -0.14
C GLU A 273 33.52 6.83 -0.79
N THR A 274 34.40 6.00 -1.35
CA THR A 274 34.06 4.67 -1.86
C THR A 274 34.87 3.64 -1.09
N ILE A 275 34.16 2.74 -0.41
CA ILE A 275 34.73 1.73 0.49
C ILE A 275 34.37 0.32 0.03
N THR A 276 34.95 -0.69 0.68
CA THR A 276 34.56 -2.10 0.47
C THR A 276 33.39 -2.49 1.36
N GLU A 277 32.73 -3.60 1.01
CA GLU A 277 31.69 -4.20 1.86
C GLU A 277 32.21 -4.53 3.26
N GLU A 278 33.46 -4.99 3.40
CA GLU A 278 34.05 -5.27 4.72
C GLU A 278 34.19 -4.01 5.58
N GLU A 279 34.61 -2.91 4.97
CA GLU A 279 34.77 -1.61 5.62
C GLU A 279 33.41 -1.03 6.04
N TYR A 280 32.40 -1.16 5.18
CA TYR A 280 31.01 -0.78 5.49
C TYR A 280 30.49 -1.53 6.73
N LYS A 281 30.64 -2.86 6.76
CA LYS A 281 30.18 -3.69 7.88
C LYS A 281 30.94 -3.40 9.17
N ALA A 282 32.22 -3.07 9.08
CA ALA A 282 33.04 -2.71 10.23
C ALA A 282 32.60 -1.37 10.86
N THR A 283 32.18 -0.41 10.04
CA THR A 283 31.99 0.99 10.44
C THR A 283 30.52 1.35 10.68
N TYR A 284 29.63 0.93 9.79
CA TYR A 284 28.24 1.42 9.73
C TYR A 284 27.21 0.38 10.19
N GLU A 285 27.40 -0.90 9.86
CA GLU A 285 26.44 -1.97 10.24
C GLU A 285 26.38 -2.21 11.75
N LYS A 286 27.53 -2.21 12.44
CA LYS A 286 27.57 -2.38 13.92
C LYS A 286 27.05 -1.16 14.67
N THR A 287 27.25 0.03 14.12
CA THR A 287 26.84 1.29 14.75
C THR A 287 25.32 1.45 14.70
N SER A 288 24.66 1.02 13.60
CA SER A 288 23.19 1.04 13.51
C SER A 288 22.53 0.04 14.46
N ALA A 289 23.09 -1.17 14.61
CA ALA A 289 22.59 -2.17 15.56
C ALA A 289 22.67 -1.69 17.02
N ALA A 290 23.71 -0.92 17.37
CA ALA A 290 23.85 -0.30 18.69
C ALA A 290 22.89 0.89 18.88
N ALA A 291 22.74 1.76 17.89
CA ALA A 291 21.87 2.95 17.96
C ALA A 291 20.36 2.58 18.03
N SER A 292 19.94 1.53 17.33
CA SER A 292 18.56 1.03 17.37
C SER A 292 18.13 0.52 18.75
N THR A 293 19.07 0.07 19.59
CA THR A 293 18.75 -0.36 20.98
C THR A 293 18.58 0.80 21.97
N VAL A 294 19.08 2.00 21.65
CA VAL A 294 19.10 3.14 22.58
C VAL A 294 17.97 4.15 22.28
N THR A 295 17.46 4.19 21.05
CA THR A 295 16.52 5.24 20.58
C THR A 295 15.04 4.83 20.71
N SER A 296 14.71 3.80 21.49
CA SER A 296 13.32 3.37 21.74
C SER A 296 12.60 4.18 22.83
N ASP A 297 13.30 5.09 23.53
CA ASP A 297 12.67 6.03 24.45
C ASP A 297 12.94 7.45 23.94
N ASN A 298 11.85 8.19 23.71
CA ASN A 298 11.79 9.64 23.48
C ASN A 298 11.73 10.15 22.02
N SER A 299 10.59 9.95 21.37
CA SER A 299 10.04 10.94 20.42
C SER A 299 8.51 10.98 20.54
N THR A 300 8.03 11.92 21.36
CA THR A 300 6.62 12.31 21.40
C THR A 300 6.47 13.62 20.64
N MET A 301 5.99 13.56 19.39
CA MET A 301 4.89 14.39 18.87
C MET A 301 4.78 14.23 17.35
N ASP A 302 3.57 13.81 16.96
CA ASP A 302 2.95 13.91 15.64
C ASP A 302 3.51 13.08 14.47
N GLN A 303 3.34 11.75 14.55
CA GLN A 303 2.87 10.92 13.44
C GLN A 303 2.04 9.75 14.02
N GLY A 304 0.97 9.36 13.33
CA GLY A 304 -0.02 8.42 13.81
C GLY A 304 0.59 7.18 14.46
N ARG A 305 0.14 6.83 15.68
CA ARG A 305 0.57 5.64 16.44
C ARG A 305 0.66 4.43 15.49
N ALA A 306 1.88 4.06 15.10
CA ALA A 306 2.12 2.80 14.43
C ALA A 306 1.69 1.71 15.41
N ILE A 307 0.62 1.01 15.06
CA ILE A 307 0.12 -0.11 15.85
C ILE A 307 1.19 -1.21 15.78
N PRO A 308 1.73 -1.70 16.91
CA PRO A 308 2.73 -2.77 16.88
C PRO A 308 2.22 -3.98 16.08
N ASP A 309 3.08 -4.61 15.27
CA ASP A 309 2.71 -5.70 14.35
C ASP A 309 1.95 -6.86 15.02
N TRP A 310 2.13 -7.07 16.32
CA TRP A 310 1.43 -8.12 17.09
C TRP A 310 -0.03 -7.78 17.38
N VAL A 311 -0.43 -6.51 17.40
CA VAL A 311 -1.78 -6.06 17.75
C VAL A 311 -2.82 -6.49 16.71
N PRO A 312 -2.68 -6.26 15.38
CA PRO A 312 -3.65 -6.76 14.41
C PRO A 312 -3.70 -8.29 14.40
N ILE A 313 -2.56 -8.97 14.62
CA ILE A 313 -2.49 -10.43 14.78
C ILE A 313 -3.27 -10.88 16.01
N ALA A 314 -3.09 -10.23 17.16
CA ALA A 314 -3.81 -10.55 18.39
C ALA A 314 -5.32 -10.33 18.26
N PHE A 315 -5.74 -9.22 17.63
CA PHE A 315 -7.16 -8.97 17.35
C PHE A 315 -7.77 -10.04 16.44
N ALA A 316 -7.05 -10.46 15.38
CA ALA A 316 -7.47 -11.53 14.51
C ALA A 316 -7.64 -12.86 15.26
N VAL A 317 -6.67 -13.24 16.11
CA VAL A 317 -6.74 -14.45 16.94
C VAL A 317 -7.91 -14.39 17.92
N CYS A 318 -8.11 -13.27 18.61
CA CYS A 318 -9.25 -13.08 19.51
C CYS A 318 -10.59 -13.18 18.79
N ALA A 319 -10.72 -12.59 17.60
CA ALA A 319 -11.94 -12.67 16.80
C ALA A 319 -12.26 -14.12 16.38
N VAL A 320 -11.25 -14.89 15.96
CA VAL A 320 -11.41 -16.31 15.62
C VAL A 320 -11.83 -17.14 16.85
N LEU A 321 -11.24 -16.89 18.02
CA LEU A 321 -11.60 -17.58 19.27
C LEU A 321 -13.04 -17.27 19.71
N ILE A 322 -13.47 -16.01 19.63
CA ILE A 322 -14.84 -15.59 19.96
C ILE A 322 -15.84 -16.23 18.99
N LEU A 323 -15.51 -16.29 17.69
CA LEU A 323 -16.35 -16.91 16.67
C LEU A 323 -16.47 -18.42 16.88
N GLY A 324 -15.36 -19.09 17.21
CA GLY A 324 -15.36 -20.50 17.60
C GLY A 324 -16.25 -20.75 18.82
N PHE A 325 -16.16 -19.90 19.84
CA PHE A 325 -17.03 -20.02 21.01
C PHE A 325 -18.51 -19.78 20.66
N ALA A 326 -18.83 -18.80 19.81
CA ALA A 326 -20.21 -18.48 19.41
C ALA A 326 -20.85 -19.59 18.55
N LEU A 327 -20.09 -20.24 17.68
CA LEU A 327 -20.55 -21.33 16.83
C LEU A 327 -20.76 -22.65 17.61
N PHE A 328 -19.95 -22.88 18.65
CA PHE A 328 -19.98 -24.11 19.45
C PHE A 328 -20.59 -23.93 20.85
N ALA A 329 -21.10 -22.75 21.19
CA ALA A 329 -21.76 -22.52 22.47
C ALA A 329 -22.97 -23.44 22.62
N PRO A 330 -23.04 -24.27 23.69
CA PRO A 330 -24.15 -25.18 23.89
C PRO A 330 -25.44 -24.38 24.13
N VAL A 331 -26.41 -24.50 23.22
CA VAL A 331 -27.73 -23.87 23.34
C VAL A 331 -28.44 -24.46 24.56
N LYS A 332 -28.50 -23.71 25.68
CA LYS A 332 -29.31 -24.08 26.85
C LYS A 332 -30.78 -24.17 26.44
N LYS A 333 -31.34 -25.39 26.45
CA LYS A 333 -32.80 -25.59 26.39
C LYS A 333 -33.42 -24.97 27.64
N LYS A 334 -34.34 -24.01 27.47
CA LYS A 334 -35.22 -23.56 28.56
C LYS A 334 -36.24 -24.67 28.83
N ASP A 335 -36.12 -25.34 29.97
CA ASP A 335 -37.15 -26.25 30.46
C ASP A 335 -38.40 -25.44 30.84
N LYS A 336 -39.54 -25.77 30.23
CA LYS A 336 -40.85 -25.26 30.62
C LYS A 336 -41.19 -25.82 32.00
N LYS A 337 -41.23 -24.97 33.03
CA LYS A 337 -41.89 -25.30 34.29
C LYS A 337 -43.38 -25.53 34.04
N THR A 338 -43.84 -26.75 34.32
CA THR A 338 -45.25 -27.13 34.40
C THR A 338 -45.87 -26.45 35.63
N PRO A 339 -47.07 -25.85 35.53
CA PRO A 339 -47.75 -25.34 36.72
C PRO A 339 -48.40 -26.51 37.47
N GLU A 340 -48.11 -26.59 38.76
CA GLU A 340 -48.69 -27.53 39.72
C GLU A 340 -50.15 -27.13 39.98
N LYS A 341 -51.08 -28.08 39.80
CA LYS A 341 -52.49 -27.91 40.16
C LYS A 341 -52.66 -28.27 41.64
N GLU A 342 -52.90 -27.28 42.48
CA GLU A 342 -53.48 -27.49 43.81
C GLU A 342 -54.95 -27.90 43.66
N ASN A 343 -55.23 -29.18 43.92
CA ASN A 343 -56.57 -29.67 44.21
C ASN A 343 -56.80 -29.55 45.72
N ASN A 344 -57.73 -28.69 46.12
CA ASN A 344 -58.26 -28.67 47.48
C ASN A 344 -59.58 -29.45 47.48
N SER A 345 -59.59 -30.68 48.04
CA SER A 345 -60.83 -31.42 48.30
C SER A 345 -61.11 -31.42 49.80
N SER A 346 -62.24 -30.81 50.16
CA SER A 346 -62.91 -30.97 51.43
C SER A 346 -63.26 -32.44 51.70
N SER A 347 -62.96 -32.94 52.90
CA SER A 347 -63.71 -34.04 53.53
C SER A 347 -63.51 -33.98 55.05
N GLU A 348 -64.58 -33.57 55.73
CA GLU A 348 -65.10 -34.07 57.02
C GLU A 348 -64.11 -34.75 58.00
N GLN A 349 -63.87 -34.11 59.15
CA GLN A 349 -64.52 -34.45 60.44
C GLN A 349 -64.24 -33.37 61.50
#